data_AF-A0A7S6M1J7-F1
#
_entry.id   AF-A0A7S6M1J7-F1
#
_cell.length_a   1.000
_cell.length_b   1.000
_cell.length_c   1.000
_cell.angle_alpha   90.00
_cell.angle_beta   90.00
_cell.angle_gamma   90.00
#
_symmetry.space_group_name_H-M   'P 1'
#
loop_
_entity.id
_entity.type
_entity.pdbx_description
1 polymer ?
#
loop_
_entity_poly.entity_id
_entity_poly.type
_entity_poly.pdbx_seq_one_letter_code
_entity_poly.pdbx_strand_id
1 'polypeptide(L)'
;MNKLDKIQSMAIQVVRLPDGSYEASIPQLARSVVGYGDSSETALADMLQVAEATAQFLEEQGEDLPDPEPVPEWTDYSGRVTLRLPKMLHAQLDRLATREGVSLNSLLTTILQAGATSLAAGCEFGVASSDCAEPRRRAALRVSEGVRAAKSYAKREEPPSRLRRKRKA
;
A
#
# COMPACT_ATOMS: atom_id res chain seq x y z
N MET A 1 38.09 -15.01 6.05
CA MET A 1 36.68 -14.93 6.50
C MET A 1 36.15 -16.34 6.42
N ASN A 2 35.66 -16.90 7.53
CA ASN A 2 35.12 -18.27 7.48
C ASN A 2 33.84 -18.26 6.64
N LYS A 3 33.51 -19.38 5.97
CA LYS A 3 32.28 -19.46 5.15
C LYS A 3 31.02 -19.22 6.01
N LEU A 4 31.08 -19.61 7.28
CA LEU A 4 30.07 -19.38 8.30
C LEU A 4 29.85 -17.87 8.57
N ASP A 5 30.93 -17.07 8.67
CA ASP A 5 30.85 -15.62 8.84
C ASP A 5 30.19 -14.93 7.64
N LYS A 6 30.41 -15.46 6.43
CA LYS A 6 29.76 -14.97 5.21
C LYS A 6 28.25 -15.22 5.26
N ILE A 7 27.81 -16.41 5.68
CA ILE A 7 26.37 -16.72 5.78
C ILE A 7 25.69 -15.85 6.85
N GLN A 8 26.35 -15.63 8.00
CA GLN A 8 25.82 -14.81 9.09
C GLN A 8 25.71 -13.31 8.76
N SER A 9 26.47 -12.83 7.78
CA SER A 9 26.41 -11.43 7.32
C SER A 9 25.41 -11.20 6.19
N MET A 10 24.77 -12.25 5.68
CA MET A 10 23.73 -12.14 4.65
C MET A 10 22.38 -11.71 5.25
N ALA A 11 21.56 -11.07 4.41
CA ALA A 11 20.21 -10.67 4.81
C ALA A 11 19.31 -11.90 5.04
N ILE A 12 18.66 -11.95 6.19
CA ILE A 12 17.71 -12.99 6.58
C ILE A 12 16.29 -12.48 6.37
N GLN A 13 15.45 -13.31 5.77
CA GLN A 13 14.03 -13.05 5.64
C GLN A 13 13.23 -14.03 6.50
N VAL A 14 12.41 -13.51 7.41
CA VAL A 14 11.48 -14.31 8.22
C VAL A 14 10.06 -14.03 7.77
N VAL A 15 9.34 -15.07 7.36
CA VAL A 15 7.96 -15.00 6.89
C VAL A 15 7.08 -15.84 7.81
N ARG A 16 5.93 -15.30 8.19
CA ARG A 16 4.90 -16.05 8.90
C ARG A 16 4.02 -16.77 7.90
N LEU A 17 3.91 -18.09 8.03
CA LEU A 17 3.11 -18.96 7.18
C LEU A 17 1.62 -18.96 7.59
N PRO A 18 0.71 -19.36 6.67
CA PRO A 18 -0.73 -19.38 6.94
C PRO A 18 -1.15 -20.35 8.05
N ASP A 19 -0.36 -21.40 8.28
CA ASP A 19 -0.55 -22.40 9.34
C ASP A 19 -0.13 -21.88 10.73
N GLY A 20 0.46 -20.69 10.81
CA GLY A 20 0.93 -20.07 12.04
C GLY A 20 2.39 -20.35 12.38
N SER A 21 3.08 -21.17 11.59
CA SER A 21 4.52 -21.38 11.70
C SER A 21 5.32 -20.23 11.08
N TYR A 22 6.61 -20.19 11.36
CA TYR A 22 7.57 -19.23 10.83
C TYR A 22 8.59 -19.94 9.96
N GLU A 23 8.94 -19.29 8.86
CA GLU A 23 9.99 -19.73 7.95
C GLU A 23 11.08 -18.65 7.91
N ALA A 24 12.32 -19.03 8.19
CA ALA A 24 13.50 -18.18 8.04
C ALA A 24 14.31 -18.66 6.84
N SER A 25 14.68 -17.78 5.92
CA SER A 25 15.47 -18.13 4.75
C SER A 25 16.46 -17.03 4.36
N ILE A 26 17.50 -17.42 3.63
CA ILE A 26 18.49 -16.50 3.04
C ILE A 26 18.21 -16.40 1.53
N PRO A 27 17.59 -15.31 1.04
CA PRO A 27 17.21 -15.17 -0.37
C PRO A 27 18.41 -15.25 -1.33
N GLN A 28 19.56 -14.73 -0.90
CA GLN A 28 20.78 -14.71 -1.69
C GLN A 28 21.29 -16.11 -2.05
N LEU A 29 21.02 -17.10 -1.19
CA LEU A 29 21.41 -18.50 -1.41
C LEU A 29 20.28 -19.32 -2.05
N ALA A 30 19.38 -18.68 -2.80
CA ALA A 30 18.29 -19.35 -3.53
C ALA A 30 17.48 -20.36 -2.68
N ARG A 31 17.30 -20.07 -1.37
CA ARG A 31 16.64 -20.95 -0.39
C ARG A 31 17.35 -22.29 -0.14
N SER A 32 18.66 -22.39 -0.36
CA SER A 32 19.47 -23.54 0.07
C SER A 32 19.55 -23.64 1.60
N VAL A 33 19.43 -22.51 2.29
CA VAL A 33 19.39 -22.43 3.76
C VAL A 33 18.02 -21.91 4.17
N VAL A 34 17.22 -22.80 4.77
CA VAL A 34 15.87 -22.52 5.28
C VAL A 34 15.73 -23.20 6.63
N GLY A 35 15.09 -22.52 7.58
CA GLY A 35 14.68 -23.08 8.85
C GLY A 35 13.19 -22.84 9.12
N TYR A 36 12.57 -23.74 9.87
CA TYR A 36 11.17 -23.65 10.25
C TYR A 36 11.02 -23.67 11.76
N GLY A 37 9.99 -23.01 12.28
CA GLY A 37 9.71 -23.04 13.71
C GLY A 37 8.35 -22.50 14.08
N ASP A 38 7.88 -22.83 15.27
CA ASP A 38 6.62 -22.32 15.82
C ASP A 38 6.72 -20.85 16.28
N SER A 39 7.95 -20.32 16.32
CA SER A 39 8.27 -18.93 16.63
C SER A 39 9.36 -18.39 15.70
N SER A 40 9.47 -17.07 15.59
CA SER A 40 10.54 -16.44 14.81
C SER A 40 11.94 -16.82 15.31
N GLU A 41 12.11 -16.98 16.63
CA GLU A 41 13.38 -17.37 17.24
C GLU A 41 13.74 -18.83 16.93
N THR A 42 12.77 -19.74 16.97
CA THR A 42 13.01 -21.16 16.68
C THR A 42 13.33 -21.38 15.21
N ALA A 43 12.63 -20.69 14.30
CA ALA A 43 12.92 -20.73 12.87
C ALA A 43 14.34 -20.20 12.56
N LEU A 44 14.77 -19.14 13.25
CA LEU A 44 16.13 -18.59 13.11
C LEU A 44 17.19 -19.56 13.63
N ALA A 45 16.96 -20.19 14.77
CA ALA A 45 17.89 -21.16 15.35
C ALA A 45 18.06 -22.38 14.43
N ASP A 46 16.96 -22.89 13.87
CA ASP A 46 16.96 -23.99 12.89
C ASP A 46 17.72 -23.60 11.61
N MET A 47 17.45 -22.39 11.10
CA MET A 47 18.16 -21.84 9.94
C MET A 47 19.67 -21.75 10.18
N LEU A 48 20.11 -21.36 11.38
CA LEU A 48 21.53 -21.29 11.74
C LEU A 48 22.17 -22.69 11.75
N GLN A 49 21.49 -23.72 12.23
CA GLN A 49 22.00 -25.09 12.17
C GLN A 49 22.18 -25.56 10.72
N VAL A 50 21.20 -25.27 9.86
CA VAL A 50 21.29 -25.57 8.43
C VAL A 50 22.44 -24.78 7.78
N ALA A 51 22.66 -23.52 8.19
CA ALA A 51 23.77 -22.70 7.71
C ALA A 51 25.14 -23.32 8.08
N GLU A 52 25.30 -23.82 9.31
CA GLU A 52 26.54 -24.49 9.74
C GLU A 52 26.79 -25.76 8.93
N ALA A 53 25.78 -26.60 8.75
CA ALA A 53 25.89 -27.83 7.95
C ALA A 53 26.22 -27.52 6.49
N THR A 54 25.61 -26.47 5.93
CA THR A 54 25.86 -26.01 4.56
C THR A 54 27.27 -25.47 4.40
N ALA A 55 27.77 -24.69 5.37
CA ALA A 55 29.13 -24.19 5.36
C ALA A 55 30.15 -25.33 5.37
N GLN A 56 29.96 -26.34 6.23
CA GLN A 56 30.83 -27.52 6.29
C GLN A 56 30.80 -28.30 4.97
N PHE A 57 29.61 -28.55 4.42
CA PHE A 57 29.47 -29.24 3.13
C PHE A 57 30.20 -28.51 2.00
N LEU A 58 30.09 -27.17 1.93
CA LEU A 58 30.79 -26.38 0.92
C LEU A 58 32.31 -26.32 1.15
N GLU A 59 32.79 -26.41 2.39
CA GLU A 59 34.22 -26.60 2.68
C GLU A 59 34.73 -27.94 2.16
N GLU A 60 33.98 -29.03 2.35
CA GLU A 60 34.34 -30.36 1.84
C GLU A 60 34.34 -30.45 0.31
N GLN A 61 33.37 -29.80 -0.35
CA GLN A 61 33.27 -29.79 -1.82
C GLN A 61 34.24 -28.81 -2.49
N GLY A 62 34.89 -27.92 -1.72
CA GLY A 62 35.77 -26.89 -2.28
C GLY A 62 35.04 -25.82 -3.09
N GLU A 63 33.72 -25.69 -2.93
CA GLU A 63 32.91 -24.65 -3.57
C GLU A 63 32.90 -23.37 -2.73
N ASP A 64 33.04 -22.22 -3.37
CA ASP A 64 33.00 -20.93 -2.71
C ASP A 64 31.59 -20.36 -2.63
N LEU A 65 31.28 -19.74 -1.49
CA LEU A 65 30.04 -19.00 -1.30
C LEU A 65 30.14 -17.63 -1.98
N PRO A 66 29.09 -17.14 -2.66
CA PRO A 66 29.04 -15.75 -3.10
C PRO A 66 29.28 -14.80 -1.92
N ASP A 67 29.96 -13.68 -2.19
CA ASP A 67 30.12 -12.65 -1.18
C ASP A 67 28.75 -12.05 -0.81
N PRO A 68 28.51 -11.74 0.48
CA PRO A 68 27.25 -11.15 0.91
C PRO A 68 27.00 -9.87 0.13
N GLU A 69 25.80 -9.75 -0.45
CA GLU A 69 25.41 -8.49 -1.06
C GLU A 69 25.27 -7.43 0.04
N PRO A 70 25.86 -6.23 -0.14
CA PRO A 70 25.66 -5.16 0.82
C PRO A 70 24.16 -4.86 0.88
N VAL A 71 23.61 -4.88 2.10
CA VAL A 71 22.23 -4.44 2.31
C VAL A 71 22.20 -2.94 2.00
N PRO A 72 21.48 -2.49 0.97
CA PRO A 72 21.47 -1.08 0.60
C PRO A 72 20.91 -0.28 1.76
N GLU A 73 21.67 0.70 2.22
CA GLU A 73 21.25 1.61 3.28
C GLU A 73 20.27 2.64 2.72
N TRP A 74 19.45 3.25 3.58
CA TRP A 74 18.55 4.31 3.16
C TRP A 74 19.28 5.50 2.51
N THR A 75 20.56 5.69 2.86
CA THR A 75 21.48 6.70 2.32
C THR A 75 21.85 6.48 0.85
N ASP A 76 21.72 5.25 0.34
CA ASP A 76 22.02 4.90 -1.05
C ASP A 76 20.91 5.35 -2.02
N TYR A 77 19.74 5.73 -1.51
CA TYR A 77 18.58 6.08 -2.33
C TYR A 77 18.43 7.60 -2.49
N SER A 78 18.39 8.09 -3.73
CA SER A 78 18.24 9.53 -4.03
C SER A 78 16.88 10.14 -3.66
N GLY A 79 15.87 9.32 -3.32
CA GLY A 79 14.49 9.74 -3.10
C GLY A 79 13.74 10.21 -4.37
N ARG A 80 14.40 10.27 -5.53
CA ARG A 80 13.79 10.70 -6.79
C ARG A 80 13.18 9.51 -7.53
N VAL A 81 11.87 9.56 -7.74
CA VAL A 81 11.12 8.54 -8.48
C VAL A 81 10.37 9.19 -9.65
N THR A 82 10.47 8.64 -10.85
CA THR A 82 9.72 9.10 -12.04
C THR A 82 8.68 8.06 -12.41
N LEU A 83 7.39 8.40 -12.33
CA LEU A 83 6.27 7.49 -12.59
C LEU A 83 5.44 7.96 -13.78
N ARG A 84 4.91 7.02 -14.56
CA ARG A 84 3.92 7.28 -15.61
C ARG A 84 2.52 6.99 -15.07
N LEU A 85 1.72 8.03 -14.88
CA LEU A 85 0.36 7.92 -14.36
C LEU A 85 -0.67 8.03 -15.50
N PRO A 86 -1.78 7.27 -15.46
CA PRO A 86 -2.92 7.51 -16.34
C PRO A 86 -3.45 8.95 -16.19
N LYS A 87 -3.82 9.59 -17.31
CA LYS A 87 -4.26 11.01 -17.33
C LYS A 87 -5.39 11.29 -16.35
N MET A 88 -6.33 10.35 -16.22
CA MET A 88 -7.47 10.48 -15.31
C MET A 88 -7.02 10.50 -13.83
N LEU A 89 -6.10 9.61 -13.45
CA LEU A 89 -5.58 9.54 -12.09
C LEU A 89 -4.80 10.81 -11.74
N HIS A 90 -3.92 11.26 -12.65
CA HIS A 90 -3.19 12.51 -12.49
C HIS A 90 -4.14 13.69 -12.25
N ALA A 91 -5.18 13.83 -13.08
CA ALA A 91 -6.15 14.92 -12.95
C ALA A 91 -6.93 14.88 -11.63
N GLN A 92 -7.22 13.69 -11.08
CA GLN A 92 -7.88 13.56 -9.79
C GLN A 92 -6.97 14.00 -8.64
N LEU A 93 -5.71 13.57 -8.66
CA LEU A 93 -4.74 13.89 -7.62
C LEU A 93 -4.33 15.36 -7.65
N ASP A 94 -4.19 15.96 -8.84
CA ASP A 94 -3.86 17.37 -9.01
C ASP A 94 -4.97 18.30 -8.45
N ARG A 95 -6.24 17.97 -8.71
CA ARG A 95 -7.38 18.68 -8.13
C ARG A 95 -7.43 18.53 -6.61
N LEU A 96 -7.09 17.35 -6.11
CA LEU A 96 -7.02 17.10 -4.67
C LEU A 96 -5.92 17.96 -4.03
N ALA A 97 -4.70 17.95 -4.60
CA ALA A 97 -3.57 18.74 -4.11
C ALA A 97 -3.89 20.24 -4.09
N THR A 98 -4.50 20.74 -5.18
CA THR A 98 -4.95 22.14 -5.28
C THR A 98 -5.96 22.50 -4.20
N ARG A 99 -6.93 21.63 -3.91
CA ARG A 99 -7.94 21.87 -2.88
C ARG A 99 -7.34 21.91 -1.47
N GLU A 100 -6.38 21.03 -1.19
CA GLU A 100 -5.69 20.97 0.10
C GLU A 100 -4.56 22.02 0.21
N GLY A 101 -4.28 22.78 -0.86
CA GLY A 101 -3.25 23.83 -0.87
C GLY A 101 -1.82 23.29 -0.83
N VAL A 102 -1.59 22.05 -1.26
CA VAL A 102 -0.27 21.39 -1.26
C VAL A 102 0.21 21.09 -2.67
N SER A 103 1.52 20.84 -2.83
CA SER A 103 2.03 20.37 -4.12
C SER A 103 1.57 18.94 -4.41
N LEU A 104 1.44 18.58 -5.70
CA LEU A 104 1.12 17.22 -6.10
C LEU A 104 2.13 16.21 -5.54
N ASN A 105 3.42 16.54 -5.55
CA ASN A 105 4.47 15.68 -4.99
C ASN A 105 4.28 15.47 -3.48
N SER A 106 3.98 16.53 -2.73
CA SER A 106 3.73 16.42 -1.28
C SER A 106 2.53 15.53 -0.99
N LEU A 107 1.44 15.71 -1.73
CA LEU A 107 0.25 14.85 -1.60
C LEU A 107 0.60 13.39 -1.89
N LEU A 108 1.34 13.13 -2.97
CA LEU A 108 1.78 11.78 -3.33
C LEU A 108 2.66 11.18 -2.24
N THR A 109 3.61 11.93 -1.68
CA THR A 109 4.46 11.47 -0.57
C THR A 109 3.62 11.09 0.64
N THR A 110 2.62 11.89 1.03
CA THR A 110 1.73 11.56 2.15
C THR A 110 0.94 10.28 1.89
N ILE A 111 0.38 10.11 0.69
CA ILE A 111 -0.37 8.90 0.31
C ILE A 111 0.56 7.67 0.31
N LEU A 112 1.77 7.79 -0.23
CA LEU A 112 2.75 6.72 -0.26
C LEU A 112 3.20 6.33 1.15
N GLN A 113 3.41 7.30 2.04
CA GLN A 113 3.77 7.04 3.43
C GLN A 113 2.64 6.31 4.17
N ALA A 114 1.39 6.73 3.99
CA ALA A 114 0.24 6.03 4.55
C ALA A 114 0.15 4.58 4.05
N GLY A 115 0.29 4.39 2.73
CA GLY A 115 0.31 3.06 2.12
C GLY A 115 1.45 2.18 2.64
N ALA A 116 2.68 2.71 2.68
CA ALA A 116 3.85 1.98 3.18
C ALA A 116 3.68 1.54 4.64
N THR A 117 3.16 2.42 5.50
CA THR A 117 2.84 2.08 6.90
C THR A 117 1.80 0.97 6.99
N SER A 118 0.73 1.04 6.19
CA SER A 118 -0.29 -0.01 6.16
C SER A 118 0.27 -1.36 5.69
N LEU A 119 1.10 -1.36 4.64
CA LEU A 119 1.77 -2.58 4.18
C LEU A 119 2.72 -3.15 5.24
N ALA A 120 3.50 -2.31 5.92
CA ALA A 120 4.39 -2.74 7.00
C ALA A 120 3.62 -3.33 8.20
N ALA A 121 2.39 -2.87 8.44
CA ALA A 121 1.48 -3.42 9.45
C ALA A 121 0.78 -4.73 9.00
N GLY A 122 1.05 -5.22 7.79
CA GLY A 122 0.45 -6.44 7.24
C GLY A 122 -0.97 -6.26 6.67
N CYS A 123 -1.42 -5.02 6.41
CA CYS A 123 -2.69 -4.78 5.73
C CYS A 123 -2.56 -5.01 4.21
N GLU A 124 -3.55 -5.68 3.62
CA GLU A 124 -3.59 -5.89 2.16
C GLU A 124 -3.92 -4.59 1.41
N PHE A 125 -3.19 -4.33 0.33
CA PHE A 125 -3.44 -3.16 -0.51
C PHE A 125 -4.61 -3.41 -1.46
N GLY A 126 -5.66 -2.58 -1.40
CA GLY A 126 -6.70 -2.55 -2.42
C GLY A 126 -7.82 -3.60 -2.28
N VAL A 127 -7.82 -4.42 -1.23
CA VAL A 127 -9.05 -5.12 -0.85
C VAL A 127 -9.90 -4.07 -0.12
N ALA A 128 -10.90 -3.53 -0.83
CA ALA A 128 -12.00 -2.89 -0.13
C ALA A 128 -12.50 -3.96 0.85
N SER A 129 -12.34 -3.73 2.15
CA SER A 129 -13.02 -4.57 3.13
C SER A 129 -14.48 -4.68 2.68
N SER A 130 -15.10 -5.84 2.85
CA SER A 130 -16.53 -6.02 2.56
C SER A 130 -17.43 -4.98 3.27
N ASP A 131 -16.87 -4.26 4.25
CA ASP A 131 -17.47 -3.18 5.03
C ASP A 131 -17.13 -1.76 4.54
N CYS A 132 -16.41 -1.60 3.43
CA CYS A 132 -16.25 -0.31 2.80
C CYS A 132 -17.60 0.12 2.21
N ALA A 133 -18.34 0.94 2.97
CA ALA A 133 -19.56 1.60 2.52
C ALA A 133 -19.40 2.06 1.06
N GLU A 134 -20.30 1.59 0.19
CA GLU A 134 -20.25 1.81 -1.26
C GLU A 134 -19.68 3.20 -1.57
N PRO A 135 -18.70 3.31 -2.50
CA PRO A 135 -18.19 4.61 -2.89
C PRO A 135 -19.39 5.43 -3.31
N ARG A 136 -19.74 6.45 -2.51
CA ARG A 136 -20.89 7.33 -2.76
C ARG A 136 -20.76 7.73 -4.22
N ARG A 137 -21.54 7.11 -5.10
CA ARG A 137 -21.58 7.48 -6.51
C ARG A 137 -22.01 8.93 -6.46
N ARG A 138 -21.05 9.86 -6.58
CA ARG A 138 -21.34 11.25 -6.86
C ARG A 138 -21.93 11.18 -8.25
N ALA A 139 -23.25 11.01 -8.32
CA ALA A 139 -24.01 11.13 -9.53
C ALA A 139 -23.57 12.45 -10.14
N ALA A 140 -22.80 12.37 -11.22
CA ALA A 140 -22.37 13.53 -11.96
C ALA A 140 -23.62 14.06 -12.68
N LEU A 141 -24.51 14.73 -11.94
CA LEU A 141 -25.55 15.53 -12.55
C LEU A 141 -24.84 16.62 -13.33
N ARG A 142 -24.99 16.58 -14.66
CA ARG A 142 -24.61 17.72 -15.48
C ARG A 142 -25.48 18.88 -15.03
N VAL A 143 -24.89 20.05 -14.80
CA VAL A 143 -25.63 21.27 -14.39
C VAL A 143 -26.83 21.54 -15.32
N SER A 144 -26.72 21.17 -16.60
CA SER A 144 -27.81 21.26 -17.60
C SER A 144 -29.08 20.45 -17.27
N GLU A 145 -28.98 19.40 -16.47
CA GLU A 145 -30.12 18.58 -16.03
C GLU A 145 -30.76 19.16 -14.76
N GLY A 146 -29.95 19.67 -13.83
CA GLY A 146 -30.45 20.39 -12.64
C GLY A 146 -31.22 21.67 -12.98
N VAL A 147 -30.80 22.40 -14.01
CA VAL A 147 -31.49 23.62 -14.48
C VAL A 147 -32.87 23.30 -15.09
N ARG A 148 -33.04 22.15 -15.75
CA ARG A 148 -34.35 21.73 -16.29
C ARG A 148 -35.32 21.36 -15.18
N ALA A 149 -34.85 20.65 -14.16
CA ALA A 149 -35.66 20.30 -12.99
C ALA A 149 -36.09 21.55 -12.20
N ALA A 150 -35.22 22.53 -11.99
CA ALA A 150 -35.58 23.78 -11.30
C ALA A 150 -36.66 24.59 -12.06
N LYS A 151 -36.59 24.64 -13.39
CA LYS A 151 -37.59 25.35 -14.22
C LYS A 151 -38.97 24.70 -14.22
N SER A 152 -39.07 23.38 -14.05
CA SER A 152 -40.39 22.70 -13.98
C SER A 152 -41.15 22.99 -12.69
N TYR A 153 -40.45 23.33 -11.60
CA TYR A 153 -41.08 23.74 -10.34
C TYR A 153 -41.57 25.19 -10.37
N ALA A 154 -40.81 26.11 -10.96
CA ALA A 154 -41.19 27.52 -11.06
C ALA A 154 -42.45 27.78 -11.92
N LYS A 155 -42.87 26.82 -12.76
CA LYS A 155 -44.08 26.93 -13.60
C LYS A 155 -45.37 26.46 -12.90
N ARG A 156 -45.30 25.93 -11.67
CA ARG A 156 -46.46 25.39 -10.94
C ARG A 156 -47.04 26.32 -9.87
N GLU A 157 -46.43 27.47 -9.61
CA GLU A 157 -46.93 28.43 -8.61
C GLU A 157 -47.36 29.75 -9.26
N GLU A 158 -48.58 29.79 -9.78
CA GLU A 158 -49.35 31.03 -9.75
C GLU A 158 -50.13 31.06 -8.42
N PRO A 159 -49.88 32.03 -7.53
CA PRO A 159 -50.57 32.08 -6.24
C PRO A 159 -52.06 32.43 -6.44
N PRO A 160 -52.99 31.80 -5.71
CA PRO A 160 -54.41 32.12 -5.83
C PRO A 160 -54.67 33.58 -5.47
N SER A 161 -55.33 34.28 -6.40
CA SER A 161 -55.69 35.70 -6.33
C SER A 161 -56.45 36.03 -5.04
N ARG A 162 -55.95 36.98 -4.24
CA ARG A 162 -56.66 37.58 -3.10
C ARG A 162 -57.90 38.32 -3.59
N LEU A 163 -59.07 37.69 -3.55
CA LEU A 163 -60.35 38.37 -3.77
C LEU A 163 -61.04 38.72 -2.43
N ARG A 164 -60.76 39.97 -2.04
CA ARG A 164 -61.60 40.97 -1.34
C ARG A 164 -62.64 40.49 -0.31
N ARG A 165 -62.35 40.80 0.96
CA ARG A 165 -63.34 41.06 2.02
C ARG A 165 -64.44 42.00 1.50
N LYS A 166 -65.70 41.56 1.48
CA LYS A 166 -66.85 42.48 1.50
C LYS A 166 -67.33 42.62 2.95
N ARG A 167 -67.23 43.85 3.45
CA ARG A 167 -67.96 44.37 4.61
C ARG A 167 -69.42 44.68 4.21
N LYS A 168 -70.26 44.83 5.25
CA LYS A 168 -71.62 45.38 5.35
C LYS A 168 -72.73 44.32 5.40
N ALA A 169 -73.76 44.45 6.24
CA ALA A 169 -74.16 45.51 7.18
C ALA A 169 -74.86 44.85 8.39
#